data_AF-A0A6N3EA96-F1
#
_entry.id   AF-A0A6N3EA96-F1
#
_cell.length_a   1.000
_cell.length_b   1.000
_cell.length_c   1.000
_cell.angle_alpha   90.00
_cell.angle_beta   90.00
_cell.angle_gamma   90.00
#
_symmetry.space_group_name_H-M   'P 1'
#
loop_
_entity.id
_entity.type
_entity.pdbx_description
1 polymer ?
#
loop_
_entity_poly.entity_id
_entity_poly.type
_entity_poly.pdbx_seq_one_letter_code
_entity_poly.pdbx_strand_id
1 'polypeptide(L)'
;MLVQKEYSEICWIPISDDILTQNKEWQNMIKKAEEKGISEVMVHNTVCLYKTDDSNWCGKLYEETTFKELLQNIKRHGYSLPTRREWEYLVGKGCRTIFPWGNNIDFSMNLKHMEWMDNDGEYTLEKENFFCLIIGDDPYCREIVYDNDVFSYKGGDGGRNLCGGLVIVWGYLPISPYFQDREVGMGDYINGGYDFFRRIIRIVDDSVK
;
A
#
# COMPACT_ATOMS: atom_id res chain seq x y z
N MET A 1 9.70 9.85 -15.57
CA MET A 1 9.37 9.84 -14.12
C MET A 1 10.04 8.63 -13.48
N LEU A 2 10.47 8.73 -12.23
CA LEU A 2 10.87 7.57 -11.42
C LEU A 2 9.79 7.31 -10.38
N VAL A 3 9.48 6.04 -10.13
CA VAL A 3 8.35 5.63 -9.29
C VAL A 3 8.87 4.69 -8.21
N GLN A 4 8.40 4.89 -6.98
CA GLN A 4 8.72 3.99 -5.87
C GLN A 4 8.18 2.57 -6.16
N LYS A 5 9.04 1.55 -5.97
CA LYS A 5 8.76 0.15 -6.28
C LYS A 5 7.53 -0.41 -5.57
N GLU A 6 7.47 -0.23 -4.25
CA GLU A 6 6.34 -0.59 -3.38
C GLU A 6 5.67 0.70 -2.87
N TYR A 7 4.39 0.61 -2.53
CA TYR A 7 3.71 1.72 -1.87
C TYR A 7 4.30 1.94 -0.46
N SER A 8 4.02 3.10 0.12
CA SER A 8 4.37 3.44 1.49
C SER A 8 3.11 3.41 2.35
N GLU A 9 3.27 2.90 3.57
CA GLU A 9 2.25 3.02 4.61
C GLU A 9 2.12 4.47 5.08
N ILE A 10 0.94 4.81 5.60
CA ILE A 10 0.61 6.13 6.15
C ILE A 10 0.37 6.00 7.66
N CYS A 11 0.41 7.11 8.38
CA CYS A 11 0.16 7.19 9.83
C CYS A 11 1.21 6.50 10.71
N TRP A 12 2.25 5.88 10.15
CA TRP A 12 3.29 5.24 10.94
C TRP A 12 4.54 6.10 11.05
N ILE A 13 4.91 6.48 12.27
CA ILE A 13 6.10 7.27 12.58
C ILE A 13 7.16 6.36 13.20
N PRO A 14 8.40 6.33 12.67
CA PRO A 14 9.45 5.50 13.24
C PRO A 14 9.76 5.93 14.68
N ILE A 15 9.87 4.95 15.57
CA ILE A 15 10.37 5.12 16.93
C ILE A 15 11.90 5.14 16.87
N SER A 16 12.53 6.12 17.49
CA SER A 16 13.99 6.14 17.66
C SER A 16 14.47 5.04 18.62
N ASP A 17 15.63 4.46 18.37
CA ASP A 17 16.22 3.37 19.17
C ASP A 17 16.30 3.71 20.67
N ASP A 18 16.62 4.95 21.04
CA ASP A 18 16.67 5.39 22.44
C ASP A 18 15.33 5.23 23.16
N ILE A 19 14.23 5.64 22.50
CA ILE A 19 12.88 5.52 23.05
C ILE A 19 12.47 4.05 23.11
N LEU A 20 12.79 3.27 22.06
CA LEU A 20 12.46 1.85 21.98
C LEU A 20 13.12 1.05 23.11
N THR A 21 14.42 1.29 23.36
CA THR A 21 15.21 0.59 24.37
C THR A 21 14.83 0.97 25.81
N GLN A 22 14.43 2.22 26.05
CA GLN A 22 14.01 2.69 27.36
C GLN A 22 12.60 2.22 27.75
N ASN A 23 11.74 1.89 26.77
CA ASN A 23 10.37 1.45 27.04
C ASN A 23 10.31 -0.03 27.47
N LYS A 24 10.21 -0.25 28.78
CA LYS A 24 10.14 -1.59 29.39
C LYS A 24 8.97 -2.45 28.90
N GLU A 25 7.84 -1.84 28.54
CA GLU A 25 6.68 -2.60 28.05
C GLU A 25 6.98 -3.18 26.67
N TRP A 26 7.47 -2.36 25.74
CA TRP A 26 7.83 -2.81 24.39
C TRP A 26 8.97 -3.83 24.41
N GLN A 27 9.97 -3.66 25.28
CA GLN A 27 11.03 -4.66 25.45
C GLN A 27 10.50 -6.02 25.94
N ASN A 28 9.51 -6.03 26.84
CA ASN A 28 8.87 -7.27 27.27
C ASN A 28 8.05 -7.92 26.13
N MET A 29 7.42 -7.12 25.27
CA MET A 29 6.70 -7.61 24.10
C MET A 29 7.64 -8.25 23.08
N ILE A 30 8.75 -7.58 22.79
CA ILE A 30 9.82 -8.08 21.91
C ILE A 30 10.31 -9.43 22.43
N LYS A 31 10.67 -9.53 23.71
CA LYS A 31 11.14 -10.79 24.29
C LYS A 31 10.14 -11.93 24.13
N LYS A 32 8.84 -11.67 24.36
CA LYS A 32 7.77 -12.67 24.16
C LYS A 32 7.61 -13.07 22.69
N ALA A 33 7.83 -12.16 21.76
CA ALA A 33 7.80 -12.44 20.33
C ALA A 33 8.96 -13.37 19.94
N GLU A 34 10.16 -13.07 20.43
CA GLU A 34 11.36 -13.88 20.20
C GLU A 34 11.22 -15.30 20.75
N GLU A 35 10.70 -15.44 21.98
CA GLU A 35 10.41 -16.75 22.59
C GLU A 35 9.43 -17.59 21.75
N LYS A 36 8.57 -16.95 20.96
CA LYS A 36 7.60 -17.59 20.07
C LYS A 36 8.05 -17.71 18.61
N GLY A 37 9.25 -17.21 18.28
CA GLY A 37 9.72 -17.15 16.89
C GLY A 37 8.92 -16.19 16.00
N ILE A 38 8.30 -15.16 16.58
CA ILE A 38 7.49 -14.16 15.87
C ILE A 38 8.38 -12.96 15.51
N SER A 39 8.31 -12.52 14.25
CA SER A 39 9.10 -11.40 13.70
C SER A 39 8.41 -10.03 13.77
N GLU A 40 7.12 -9.98 14.08
CA GLU A 40 6.34 -8.74 14.16
C GLU A 40 5.27 -8.82 15.26
N VAL A 41 5.10 -7.73 16.01
CA VAL A 41 4.04 -7.57 17.00
C VAL A 41 3.36 -6.23 16.80
N MET A 42 2.05 -6.26 16.58
CA MET A 42 1.22 -5.07 16.47
C MET A 42 0.25 -4.99 17.65
N VAL A 43 0.19 -3.82 18.29
CA VAL A 43 -0.77 -3.50 19.35
C VAL A 43 -1.81 -2.55 18.78
N HIS A 44 -3.05 -3.02 18.60
CA HIS A 44 -4.27 -2.23 18.34
C HIS A 44 -4.07 -0.88 17.60
N ASN A 45 -3.35 -0.86 16.47
CA ASN A 45 -3.06 0.37 15.73
C ASN A 45 -2.48 1.51 16.60
N THR A 46 -1.61 1.20 17.56
CA THR A 46 -0.88 2.19 18.38
C THR A 46 0.63 2.04 18.20
N VAL A 47 1.13 0.80 18.24
CA VAL A 47 2.55 0.50 18.01
C VAL A 47 2.69 -0.78 17.20
N CYS A 48 3.62 -0.78 16.26
CA CYS A 48 4.10 -1.97 15.58
C CYS A 48 5.61 -2.10 15.86
N LEU A 49 6.01 -3.26 16.35
CA LEU A 49 7.40 -3.64 16.61
C LEU A 49 7.74 -4.77 15.65
N TYR A 50 8.83 -4.65 14.90
CA TYR A 50 9.18 -5.62 13.86
C TYR A 50 10.69 -5.80 13.75
N LYS A 51 11.10 -6.99 13.32
CA LYS A 51 12.50 -7.29 13.00
C LYS A 51 12.86 -6.76 11.61
N THR A 52 14.01 -6.10 11.51
CA THR A 52 14.63 -5.76 10.22
C THR A 52 15.67 -6.80 9.80
N ASP A 53 16.25 -7.49 10.77
CA ASP A 53 17.12 -8.66 10.62
C ASP A 53 17.03 -9.55 11.88
N ASP A 54 17.83 -10.62 11.95
CA ASP A 54 17.79 -11.57 13.05
C ASP A 54 18.03 -10.94 14.43
N SER A 55 18.72 -9.80 14.49
CA SER A 55 19.26 -9.17 15.71
C SER A 55 18.63 -7.82 16.06
N ASN A 56 18.01 -7.14 15.10
CA ASN A 56 17.55 -5.76 15.27
C ASN A 56 16.02 -5.66 15.22
N TRP A 57 15.47 -5.08 16.29
CA TRP A 57 14.07 -4.68 16.35
C TRP A 57 13.94 -3.19 16.11
N CYS A 58 12.98 -2.82 15.27
CA CYS A 58 12.53 -1.45 15.07
C CYS A 58 11.10 -1.30 15.56
N GLY A 59 10.67 -0.06 15.73
CA GLY A 59 9.30 0.27 16.12
C GLY A 59 8.73 1.40 15.29
N LYS A 60 7.42 1.41 15.13
CA LYS A 60 6.66 2.53 14.56
C LYS A 60 5.40 2.78 15.38
N LEU A 61 5.09 4.05 15.65
CA LEU A 61 3.86 4.49 16.32
C LEU A 61 2.82 4.91 15.30
N TYR A 62 1.56 4.62 15.60
CA TYR A 62 0.46 5.12 14.81
C TYR A 62 0.08 6.53 15.27
N GLU A 63 0.06 7.46 14.34
CA GLU A 63 -0.40 8.83 14.52
C GLU A 63 -1.32 9.19 13.34
N GLU A 64 -2.56 9.57 13.65
CA GLU A 64 -3.51 10.01 12.63
C GLU A 64 -2.98 11.23 11.88
N THR A 65 -3.22 11.29 10.57
CA THR A 65 -2.83 12.43 9.74
C THR A 65 -3.90 12.77 8.72
N THR A 66 -3.81 13.98 8.17
CA THR A 66 -4.67 14.45 7.09
C THR A 66 -3.98 14.33 5.73
N PHE A 67 -4.77 14.31 4.66
CA PHE A 67 -4.20 14.37 3.31
C PHE A 67 -3.33 15.61 3.08
N LYS A 68 -3.71 16.74 3.67
CA LYS A 68 -2.96 18.00 3.53
C LYS A 68 -1.54 17.90 4.11
N GLU A 69 -1.41 17.32 5.30
CA GLU A 69 -0.12 17.12 5.97
C GLU A 69 0.75 16.13 5.21
N LEU A 70 0.17 15.01 4.78
CA LEU A 70 0.85 14.03 3.93
C LEU A 70 1.39 14.69 2.65
N LEU A 71 0.53 15.42 1.93
CA LEU A 71 0.91 16.08 0.68
C LEU A 71 2.01 17.12 0.91
N GLN A 72 1.94 17.90 1.99
CA GLN A 72 2.97 18.87 2.35
C GLN A 72 4.30 18.17 2.65
N ASN A 73 4.27 17.05 3.38
CA ASN A 73 5.46 16.25 3.65
C ASN A 73 6.10 15.71 2.37
N ILE A 74 5.30 15.10 1.47
CA ILE A 74 5.76 14.56 0.19
C ILE A 74 6.43 15.66 -0.64
N LYS A 75 5.76 16.82 -0.81
CA LYS A 75 6.28 17.95 -1.58
C LYS A 75 7.56 18.53 -0.98
N ARG A 76 7.63 18.66 0.36
CA ARG A 76 8.81 19.17 1.06
C ARG A 76 10.07 18.33 0.80
N HIS A 77 9.91 17.02 0.58
CA HIS A 77 11.02 16.12 0.26
C HIS A 77 11.27 15.96 -1.25
N GLY A 78 10.68 16.83 -2.10
CA GLY A 78 10.92 16.82 -3.55
C GLY A 78 10.17 15.71 -4.30
N TYR A 79 9.22 15.04 -3.65
CA TYR A 79 8.41 14.00 -4.28
C TYR A 79 7.06 14.54 -4.76
N SER A 80 6.39 13.75 -5.58
CA SER A 80 5.01 13.92 -6.02
C SER A 80 4.23 12.62 -5.81
N LEU A 81 2.90 12.71 -5.86
CA LEU A 81 2.01 11.56 -5.98
C LEU A 81 1.71 11.26 -7.47
N PRO A 82 1.34 10.01 -7.81
CA PRO A 82 0.77 9.70 -9.13
C PRO A 82 -0.52 10.46 -9.35
N THR A 83 -0.73 10.94 -10.57
CA THR A 83 -2.09 11.24 -11.03
C THR A 83 -2.86 9.93 -11.22
N ARG A 84 -4.19 10.01 -11.32
CA ARG A 84 -4.99 8.81 -11.61
C ARG A 84 -4.47 8.11 -12.87
N ARG A 85 -4.38 8.83 -13.99
CA ARG A 85 -3.95 8.28 -15.29
C ARG A 85 -2.58 7.63 -15.26
N GLU A 86 -1.64 8.21 -14.50
CA GLU A 86 -0.32 7.61 -14.33
C GLU A 86 -0.40 6.28 -13.58
N TRP A 87 -1.18 6.22 -12.49
CA TRP A 87 -1.42 4.96 -11.79
C TRP A 87 -2.02 3.90 -12.73
N GLU A 88 -3.02 4.26 -13.54
CA GLU A 88 -3.63 3.34 -14.52
C GLU A 88 -2.62 2.83 -15.55
N TYR A 89 -1.72 3.70 -16.03
CA TYR A 89 -0.66 3.31 -16.94
C TYR A 89 0.37 2.38 -16.28
N LEU A 90 0.76 2.66 -15.04
CA LEU A 90 1.73 1.87 -14.30
C LEU A 90 1.21 0.47 -13.99
N VAL A 91 -0.08 0.32 -13.64
CA VAL A 91 -0.70 -1.00 -13.39
C VAL A 91 -1.03 -1.72 -14.69
N GLY A 92 -1.71 -1.02 -15.62
CA GLY A 92 -2.19 -1.60 -16.86
C GLY A 92 -1.12 -1.85 -17.90
N LYS A 93 0.06 -1.20 -17.80
CA LYS A 93 1.14 -1.27 -18.81
C LYS A 93 0.64 -0.93 -20.23
N GLY A 94 -0.34 -0.03 -20.32
CA GLY A 94 -0.99 0.33 -21.58
C GLY A 94 -2.01 -0.68 -22.12
N CYS A 95 -2.48 -1.64 -21.31
CA CYS A 95 -3.56 -2.55 -21.70
C CYS A 95 -4.85 -1.78 -22.04
N ARG A 96 -5.85 -2.48 -22.58
CA ARG A 96 -7.21 -1.95 -22.81
C ARG A 96 -8.28 -2.90 -22.24
N THR A 97 -7.86 -3.72 -21.31
CA THR A 97 -8.64 -4.80 -20.71
C THR A 97 -9.06 -4.44 -19.30
N ILE A 98 -10.06 -5.14 -18.76
CA ILE A 98 -10.56 -4.90 -17.40
C ILE A 98 -9.43 -5.09 -16.38
N PHE A 99 -8.64 -6.17 -16.48
CA PHE A 99 -7.47 -6.41 -15.64
C PHE A 99 -6.18 -6.26 -16.45
N PRO A 100 -5.01 -6.12 -15.80
CA PRO A 100 -3.72 -6.08 -16.48
C PRO A 100 -3.40 -7.36 -17.30
N TRP A 101 -4.07 -8.47 -17.00
CA TRP A 101 -3.89 -9.76 -17.67
C TRP A 101 -5.02 -10.14 -18.65
N GLY A 102 -6.15 -9.42 -18.66
CA GLY A 102 -7.26 -9.77 -19.54
C GLY A 102 -8.61 -9.24 -19.08
N ASN A 103 -9.68 -9.65 -19.77
CA ASN A 103 -11.06 -9.23 -19.42
C ASN A 103 -11.75 -10.17 -18.42
N ASN A 104 -11.17 -11.33 -18.16
CA ASN A 104 -11.70 -12.31 -17.23
C ASN A 104 -10.71 -12.49 -16.07
N ILE A 105 -11.22 -12.86 -14.90
CA ILE A 105 -10.37 -13.34 -13.82
C ILE A 105 -9.63 -14.60 -14.29
N ASP A 106 -8.34 -14.68 -14.01
CA ASP A 106 -7.53 -15.85 -14.29
C ASP A 106 -7.46 -16.70 -13.02
N PHE A 107 -8.29 -17.74 -12.96
CA PHE A 107 -8.35 -18.65 -11.81
C PHE A 107 -7.11 -19.54 -11.65
N SER A 108 -6.15 -19.48 -12.58
CA SER A 108 -4.86 -20.14 -12.40
C SER A 108 -3.88 -19.32 -11.55
N MET A 109 -4.14 -18.03 -11.35
CA MET A 109 -3.30 -17.16 -10.52
C MET A 109 -3.40 -17.55 -9.06
N ASN A 110 -2.25 -17.65 -8.38
CA ASN A 110 -2.24 -17.67 -6.91
C ASN A 110 -2.51 -16.25 -6.39
N LEU A 111 -3.58 -16.05 -5.65
CA LEU A 111 -4.06 -14.74 -5.21
C LEU A 111 -4.20 -14.72 -3.68
N LYS A 112 -3.61 -13.71 -3.05
CA LYS A 112 -3.39 -13.62 -1.58
C LYS A 112 -4.64 -13.91 -0.74
N HIS A 113 -5.76 -13.31 -1.13
CA HIS A 113 -7.02 -13.41 -0.39
C HIS A 113 -7.94 -14.52 -0.92
N MET A 114 -7.36 -15.64 -1.37
CA MET A 114 -8.11 -16.82 -1.82
C MET A 114 -7.73 -18.05 -1.02
N GLU A 115 -8.49 -18.26 0.05
CA GLU A 115 -8.25 -19.31 1.05
C GLU A 115 -8.43 -20.75 0.54
N TRP A 116 -8.99 -20.96 -0.66
CA TRP A 116 -9.30 -22.29 -1.20
C TRP A 116 -8.33 -22.76 -2.29
N MET A 117 -7.32 -21.96 -2.63
CA MET A 117 -6.21 -22.38 -3.47
C MET A 117 -5.09 -22.83 -2.54
N ASP A 118 -5.03 -24.12 -2.21
CA ASP A 118 -3.88 -24.75 -1.54
C ASP A 118 -2.66 -24.66 -2.47
N ASN A 119 -2.02 -23.49 -2.50
CA ASN A 119 -0.90 -23.18 -3.36
C ASN A 119 0.18 -22.45 -2.55
N ASP A 120 1.21 -23.20 -2.19
CA ASP A 120 2.40 -22.69 -1.48
C ASP A 120 3.31 -21.79 -2.34
N GLY A 121 2.90 -21.47 -3.58
CA GLY A 121 3.64 -20.60 -4.48
C GLY A 121 3.53 -19.11 -4.14
N GLU A 122 4.40 -18.29 -4.73
CA GLU A 122 4.32 -16.84 -4.61
C GLU A 122 2.99 -16.29 -5.16
N TYR A 123 2.44 -15.25 -4.52
CA TYR A 123 1.25 -14.57 -5.02
C TYR A 123 1.55 -13.83 -6.32
N THR A 124 0.71 -14.09 -7.33
CA THR A 124 0.95 -13.66 -8.71
C THR A 124 1.03 -12.15 -8.84
N LEU A 125 0.21 -11.43 -8.07
CA LEU A 125 0.08 -9.98 -8.16
C LEU A 125 1.13 -9.23 -7.34
N GLU A 126 1.73 -9.88 -6.33
CA GLU A 126 2.82 -9.31 -5.54
C GLU A 126 4.17 -9.35 -6.30
N LYS A 127 4.18 -9.94 -7.51
CA LYS A 127 5.35 -9.94 -8.38
C LYS A 127 5.49 -8.60 -9.09
N GLU A 128 6.75 -8.26 -9.36
CA GLU A 128 7.10 -7.09 -10.15
C GLU A 128 6.48 -7.13 -11.55
N ASN A 129 5.88 -6.00 -11.94
CA ASN A 129 5.40 -5.80 -13.30
C ASN A 129 6.55 -5.38 -14.26
N PHE A 130 6.21 -5.04 -15.51
CA PHE A 130 7.18 -4.63 -16.54
C PHE A 130 8.06 -3.43 -16.14
N PHE A 131 7.59 -2.58 -15.23
CA PHE A 131 8.31 -1.42 -14.71
C PHE A 131 9.09 -1.72 -13.41
N CYS A 132 9.21 -3.00 -13.02
CA CYS A 132 9.75 -3.43 -11.73
C CYS A 132 8.97 -2.86 -10.53
N LEU A 133 7.65 -2.66 -10.68
CA LEU A 133 6.77 -2.17 -9.62
C LEU A 133 5.90 -3.29 -9.09
N ILE A 134 5.66 -3.27 -7.77
CA ILE A 134 4.61 -4.05 -7.11
C ILE A 134 3.46 -3.07 -6.86
N ILE A 135 2.39 -3.21 -7.64
CA ILE A 135 1.31 -2.21 -7.77
C ILE A 135 0.01 -2.86 -8.25
N GLY A 136 -1.12 -2.47 -7.69
CA GLY A 136 -2.42 -3.10 -7.99
C GLY A 136 -2.44 -4.56 -7.55
N ASP A 137 -1.77 -4.86 -6.45
CA ASP A 137 -1.44 -6.19 -5.98
C ASP A 137 -2.40 -6.71 -4.90
N ASP A 138 -2.91 -5.81 -4.06
CA ASP A 138 -3.76 -6.15 -2.92
C ASP A 138 -5.08 -5.34 -2.92
N PRO A 139 -6.27 -5.96 -3.04
CA PRO A 139 -7.56 -5.27 -3.02
C PRO A 139 -7.90 -4.58 -1.69
N TYR A 140 -7.20 -4.90 -0.61
CA TYR A 140 -7.30 -4.17 0.67
C TYR A 140 -6.55 -2.83 0.64
N CYS A 141 -5.63 -2.64 -0.31
CA CYS A 141 -4.77 -1.48 -0.37
C CYS A 141 -5.30 -0.43 -1.35
N ARG A 142 -5.69 0.72 -0.82
CA ARG A 142 -6.10 1.90 -1.60
C ARG A 142 -4.91 2.85 -1.74
N GLU A 143 -4.38 2.99 -2.95
CA GLU A 143 -3.33 3.97 -3.23
C GLU A 143 -3.92 5.34 -3.51
N ILE A 144 -3.41 6.35 -2.80
CA ILE A 144 -3.75 7.75 -3.00
C ILE A 144 -3.12 8.23 -4.32
N VAL A 145 -3.98 8.72 -5.20
CA VAL A 145 -3.60 9.46 -6.42
C VAL A 145 -4.05 10.92 -6.29
N TYR A 146 -3.35 11.84 -6.94
CA TYR A 146 -3.62 13.27 -6.81
C TYR A 146 -3.44 13.98 -8.14
N ASP A 147 -4.52 14.61 -8.61
CA ASP A 147 -4.53 15.47 -9.79
C ASP A 147 -5.56 16.59 -9.65
N ASN A 148 -5.34 17.73 -10.32
CA ASN A 148 -6.26 18.88 -10.31
C ASN A 148 -6.68 19.34 -8.89
N ASP A 149 -5.72 19.36 -7.96
CA ASP A 149 -5.94 19.72 -6.55
C ASP A 149 -6.93 18.83 -5.77
N VAL A 150 -7.28 17.67 -6.33
CA VAL A 150 -8.17 16.68 -5.71
C VAL A 150 -7.43 15.35 -5.60
N PHE A 151 -7.43 14.76 -4.41
CA PHE A 151 -6.94 13.40 -4.24
C PHE A 151 -8.05 12.40 -4.47
N SER A 152 -7.73 11.16 -4.83
CA SER A 152 -8.68 10.05 -4.92
C SER A 152 -7.94 8.72 -4.71
N TYR A 153 -8.63 7.60 -4.84
CA TYR A 153 -8.08 6.28 -4.61
C TYR A 153 -8.08 5.41 -5.87
N LYS A 154 -7.07 4.54 -5.96
CA LYS A 154 -6.94 3.44 -6.92
C LYS A 154 -6.40 2.18 -6.22
N GLY A 155 -6.38 1.04 -6.89
CA GLY A 155 -5.78 -0.20 -6.37
C GLY A 155 -6.70 -1.06 -5.52
N GLY A 156 -7.50 -0.47 -4.64
CA GLY A 156 -8.33 -1.23 -3.73
C GLY A 156 -9.61 -0.52 -3.35
N ASP A 157 -10.44 -1.19 -2.57
CA ASP A 157 -11.63 -0.62 -1.94
C ASP A 157 -11.58 -0.72 -0.40
N GLY A 158 -10.41 -1.09 0.15
CA GLY A 158 -10.23 -1.38 1.58
C GLY A 158 -10.70 -2.79 1.96
N GLY A 159 -10.79 -3.70 0.99
CA GLY A 159 -11.25 -5.07 1.19
C GLY A 159 -12.76 -5.18 1.33
N ARG A 160 -13.51 -4.10 1.04
CA ARG A 160 -14.96 -4.05 1.25
C ARG A 160 -15.67 -5.13 0.43
N ASN A 161 -15.29 -5.31 -0.82
CA ASN A 161 -15.90 -6.32 -1.68
C ASN A 161 -15.62 -7.74 -1.17
N LEU A 162 -14.39 -8.03 -0.75
CA LEU A 162 -14.01 -9.36 -0.24
C LEU A 162 -14.66 -9.65 1.12
N CYS A 163 -14.50 -8.75 2.10
CA CYS A 163 -15.14 -8.87 3.42
C CYS A 163 -16.68 -8.89 3.34
N GLY A 164 -17.24 -8.19 2.34
CA GLY A 164 -18.68 -8.15 2.08
C GLY A 164 -19.23 -9.42 1.44
N GLY A 165 -18.39 -10.43 1.16
CA GLY A 165 -18.80 -11.70 0.58
C GLY A 165 -19.05 -11.64 -0.93
N LEU A 166 -18.58 -10.60 -1.62
CA LEU A 166 -18.63 -10.59 -3.07
C LEU A 166 -17.61 -11.59 -3.62
N VAL A 167 -18.02 -12.31 -4.66
CA VAL A 167 -17.17 -13.31 -5.29
C VAL A 167 -15.91 -12.68 -5.88
N ILE A 168 -14.88 -13.51 -6.02
CA ILE A 168 -13.56 -13.22 -6.56
C ILE A 168 -13.45 -12.11 -7.61
N VAL A 169 -14.27 -12.16 -8.67
CA VAL A 169 -14.23 -11.18 -9.77
C VAL A 169 -14.47 -9.77 -9.24
N TRP A 170 -15.44 -9.61 -8.34
CA TRP A 170 -15.79 -8.33 -7.72
C TRP A 170 -14.83 -7.98 -6.58
N GLY A 171 -14.35 -8.98 -5.84
CA GLY A 171 -13.32 -8.81 -4.81
C GLY A 171 -12.04 -8.18 -5.33
N TYR A 172 -11.59 -8.59 -6.53
CA TYR A 172 -10.39 -8.07 -7.19
C TYR A 172 -10.69 -7.02 -8.27
N LEU A 173 -11.95 -6.67 -8.54
CA LEU A 173 -12.25 -5.58 -9.47
C LEU A 173 -11.56 -4.25 -9.08
N PRO A 174 -11.41 -3.89 -7.79
CA PRO A 174 -10.77 -2.63 -7.39
C PRO A 174 -9.32 -2.45 -7.84
N ILE A 175 -8.55 -3.53 -8.01
CA ILE A 175 -7.17 -3.48 -8.51
C ILE A 175 -7.08 -3.26 -10.03
N SER A 176 -8.22 -3.27 -10.73
CA SER A 176 -8.29 -2.97 -12.15
C SER A 176 -7.71 -1.58 -12.48
N PRO A 177 -6.93 -1.44 -13.56
CA PRO A 177 -6.48 -0.15 -14.06
C PRO A 177 -7.61 0.85 -14.26
N TYR A 178 -8.81 0.42 -14.63
CA TYR A 178 -9.91 1.32 -15.00
C TYR A 178 -11.05 1.37 -13.98
N PHE A 179 -10.95 0.62 -12.88
CA PHE A 179 -11.94 0.72 -11.81
C PHE A 179 -11.86 2.09 -11.14
N GLN A 180 -13.02 2.65 -10.84
CA GLN A 180 -13.14 3.86 -10.06
C GLN A 180 -14.33 3.73 -9.13
N ASP A 181 -14.06 3.83 -7.84
CA ASP A 181 -15.13 3.97 -6.86
C ASP A 181 -15.69 5.39 -6.89
N ARG A 182 -16.99 5.52 -7.14
CA ARG A 182 -17.70 6.81 -7.17
C ARG A 182 -18.37 7.14 -5.84
N GLU A 183 -18.44 6.17 -4.93
CA GLU A 183 -19.14 6.28 -3.65
C GLU A 183 -18.20 6.60 -2.48
N VAL A 184 -16.88 6.54 -2.70
CA VAL A 184 -15.91 6.95 -1.68
C VAL A 184 -15.96 8.47 -1.51
N GLY A 185 -16.70 8.90 -0.50
CA GLY A 185 -16.62 10.26 0.03
C GLY A 185 -15.23 10.54 0.57
N MET A 186 -14.60 11.61 0.09
CA MET A 186 -13.30 12.04 0.57
C MET A 186 -13.49 12.85 1.86
N GLY A 187 -13.11 12.26 2.99
CA GLY A 187 -12.92 13.00 4.24
C GLY A 187 -11.54 13.66 4.29
N ASP A 188 -11.29 14.45 5.33
CA ASP A 188 -9.98 15.10 5.53
C ASP A 188 -8.91 14.13 6.07
N TYR A 189 -9.34 13.12 6.83
CA TYR A 189 -8.47 12.10 7.44
C TYR A 189 -8.22 10.93 6.49
N ILE A 190 -7.00 10.41 6.57
CA ILE A 190 -6.59 9.20 5.85
C ILE A 190 -6.60 8.01 6.81
N ASN A 191 -7.03 6.84 6.32
CA ASN A 191 -7.05 5.61 7.09
C ASN A 191 -5.72 4.85 6.91
N GLY A 192 -4.81 4.94 7.88
CA GLY A 192 -3.50 4.29 7.78
C GLY A 192 -3.51 2.75 7.76
N GLY A 193 -4.67 2.11 7.97
CA GLY A 193 -4.81 0.65 7.83
C GLY A 193 -5.18 0.18 6.42
N TYR A 194 -5.68 1.07 5.56
CA TYR A 194 -6.14 0.71 4.21
C TYR A 194 -5.66 1.68 3.12
N ASP A 195 -5.19 2.87 3.50
CA ASP A 195 -4.72 3.90 2.58
C ASP A 195 -3.20 3.93 2.56
N PHE A 196 -2.68 3.94 1.34
CA PHE A 196 -1.26 3.88 1.03
C PHE A 196 -0.93 4.95 -0.01
N PHE A 197 0.35 5.23 -0.22
CA PHE A 197 0.76 6.18 -1.25
C PHE A 197 2.06 5.80 -1.91
N ARG A 198 2.26 6.31 -3.12
CA ARG A 198 3.47 6.06 -3.89
C ARG A 198 4.18 7.35 -4.21
N ARG A 199 5.48 7.41 -3.91
CA ARG A 199 6.31 8.56 -4.23
C ARG A 199 6.80 8.49 -5.67
N ILE A 200 6.83 9.65 -6.30
CA ILE A 200 7.29 9.84 -7.67
C ILE A 200 8.29 10.98 -7.72
N ILE A 201 9.39 10.77 -8.43
CA ILE A 201 10.30 11.83 -8.84
C ILE A 201 9.94 12.24 -10.27
N ARG A 202 9.61 13.52 -10.42
CA ARG A 202 9.35 14.14 -11.72
C ARG A 202 10.70 14.46 -12.36
N ILE A 203 11.01 13.77 -13.45
CA ILE A 203 12.17 14.11 -14.28
C ILE A 203 11.69 15.23 -15.20
N VAL A 204 12.10 16.45 -14.88
CA VAL A 204 11.88 17.62 -15.73
C VAL A 204 13.19 17.92 -16.44
N ASP A 205 13.12 18.17 -17.74
CA ASP A 205 14.26 18.70 -18.47
C ASP A 205 14.16 20.23 -18.46
N ASP A 206 14.91 20.88 -17.59
CA ASP A 206 14.95 22.34 -17.49
C ASP A 206 15.68 23.00 -18.68
N SER A 207 16.29 22.22 -19.57
CA SER A 207 16.95 22.73 -20.78
C SER A 207 16.02 22.91 -21.99
N VAL A 208 14.76 22.46 -21.88
CA VAL A 208 13.74 22.55 -22.95
C VAL A 208 12.71 23.65 -22.66
N LYS A 209 13.10 24.70 -21.94
CA LYS A 209 12.27 25.89 -21.72
C LYS A 209 12.50 26.96 -22.78
#